data_AF-A0A7M7PFB6-F1
#
_entry.id   AF-A0A7M7PFB6-F1
#
_cell.length_a   1.000
_cell.length_b   1.000
_cell.length_c   1.000
_cell.angle_alpha   90.00
_cell.angle_beta   90.00
_cell.angle_gamma   90.00
#
_symmetry.space_group_name_H-M   'P 1'
#
loop_
_entity.id
_entity.type
_entity.pdbx_description
1 polymer ?
#
loop_
_entity_poly.entity_id
_entity_poly.type
_entity_poly.pdbx_seq_one_letter_code
_entity_poly.pdbx_strand_id
1 'polypeptide(L)'
;MGAKDFFDGALGSYLFAPNPEDIIERKVLTIANDKYLPAFEKTLTENSSGFLVGSRLSIADIVAFDSLTHITDSPYPKLASVLQGYPKCAAFVDFIASQPGISEYVTSSRRSPVPTKEYIIDVKATLAW
;
A
#
# COMPACT_ATOMS: atom_id res chain seq x y z
N MET A 1 -7.59 11.13 -13.32
CA MET A 1 -8.05 10.18 -12.29
C MET A 1 -7.22 8.92 -12.45
N GLY A 2 -6.26 8.67 -11.58
CA GLY A 2 -5.21 7.66 -11.81
C GLY A 2 -4.32 7.47 -10.58
N ALA A 3 -3.15 6.83 -10.74
CA ALA A 3 -2.22 6.53 -9.64
C ALA A 3 -1.88 7.76 -8.77
N LYS A 4 -1.87 8.97 -9.35
CA LYS A 4 -1.74 10.23 -8.61
C LYS A 4 -2.75 10.38 -7.48
N ASP A 5 -4.01 9.96 -7.64
CA ASP A 5 -5.03 10.06 -6.57
C ASP A 5 -4.85 8.97 -5.50
N PHE A 6 -4.19 7.87 -5.83
CA PHE A 6 -3.80 6.84 -4.87
C PHE A 6 -2.64 7.35 -3.99
N PHE A 7 -1.65 8.01 -4.59
CA PHE A 7 -0.47 8.53 -3.90
C PHE A 7 -0.69 9.90 -3.20
N ASP A 8 -1.38 10.86 -3.85
CA ASP A 8 -1.75 12.17 -3.27
C ASP A 8 -2.89 12.05 -2.27
N GLY A 9 -3.79 11.08 -2.47
CA GLY A 9 -5.05 10.99 -1.73
C GLY A 9 -4.97 10.16 -0.45
N ALA A 10 -4.02 9.22 -0.32
CA ALA A 10 -4.12 8.20 0.73
C ALA A 10 -2.83 7.83 1.47
N LEU A 11 -1.62 7.92 0.88
CA LEU A 11 -0.50 7.15 1.44
C LEU A 11 0.83 7.90 1.69
N GLY A 12 1.22 8.84 0.82
CA GLY A 12 2.54 9.48 0.90
C GLY A 12 2.59 10.69 1.84
N SER A 13 1.61 11.59 1.75
CA SER A 13 1.68 12.89 2.45
C SER A 13 1.27 12.83 3.93
N TYR A 14 0.50 11.83 4.34
CA TYR A 14 -0.07 11.78 5.69
C TYR A 14 0.88 11.27 6.76
N LEU A 15 1.94 10.54 6.38
CA LEU A 15 3.02 10.17 7.29
C LEU A 15 3.75 11.40 7.85
N PHE A 16 3.62 12.56 7.20
CA PHE A 16 4.21 13.84 7.61
C PHE A 16 3.20 14.81 8.25
N ALA A 17 1.93 14.41 8.40
CA ALA A 17 0.85 15.26 8.91
C ALA A 17 0.88 15.37 10.45
N PRO A 18 0.44 16.52 11.03
CA PRO A 18 0.48 16.74 12.48
C PRO A 18 -0.44 15.83 13.29
N ASN A 19 -1.62 15.45 12.74
CA ASN A 19 -2.58 14.51 13.36
C ASN A 19 -2.91 13.38 12.37
N PRO A 20 -2.03 12.37 12.23
CA PRO A 20 -2.16 11.36 11.18
C PRO A 20 -3.35 10.41 11.43
N GLU A 21 -3.71 10.11 12.68
CA GLU A 21 -4.80 9.19 13.04
C GLU A 21 -6.16 9.65 12.50
N ASP A 22 -6.53 10.93 12.72
CA ASP A 22 -7.78 11.52 12.24
C ASP A 22 -7.91 11.46 10.71
N ILE A 23 -6.79 11.65 10.02
CA ILE A 23 -6.77 11.71 8.56
C ILE A 23 -6.84 10.31 7.96
N ILE A 24 -6.19 9.33 8.59
CA ILE A 24 -6.26 7.92 8.22
C ILE A 24 -7.69 7.42 8.30
N GLU A 25 -8.40 7.74 9.38
CA GLU A 25 -9.78 7.31 9.56
C GLU A 25 -10.74 7.93 8.55
N ARG A 26 -10.60 9.23 8.25
CA ARG A 26 -11.59 9.95 7.42
C ARG A 26 -11.33 9.89 5.92
N LYS A 27 -10.08 9.75 5.49
CA LYS A 27 -9.72 9.86 4.06
C LYS A 27 -9.12 8.59 3.52
N VAL A 28 -8.11 8.04 4.19
CA VAL A 28 -7.36 6.89 3.68
C VAL A 28 -8.23 5.64 3.65
N LEU A 29 -8.87 5.31 4.78
CA LEU A 29 -9.75 4.15 4.87
C LEU A 29 -10.96 4.26 3.94
N THR A 30 -11.55 5.45 3.83
CA THR A 30 -12.67 5.69 2.90
C THR A 30 -12.24 5.48 1.46
N ILE A 31 -11.12 6.07 1.04
CA ILE A 31 -10.63 5.92 -0.33
C ILE A 31 -10.24 4.46 -0.64
N ALA A 32 -9.57 3.79 0.31
CA ALA A 32 -9.19 2.39 0.15
C ALA A 32 -10.42 1.49 -0.01
N ASN A 33 -11.40 1.61 0.89
CA ASN A 33 -12.60 0.78 0.91
C ASN A 33 -13.60 1.10 -0.20
N ASP A 34 -13.79 2.37 -0.56
CA ASP A 34 -14.86 2.73 -1.49
C ASP A 34 -14.41 2.64 -2.95
N LYS A 35 -13.10 2.73 -3.21
CA LYS A 35 -12.57 2.92 -4.57
C LYS A 35 -11.63 1.83 -5.03
N TYR A 36 -10.60 1.51 -4.26
CA TYR A 36 -9.48 0.71 -4.75
C TYR A 36 -9.59 -0.77 -4.38
N LEU A 37 -9.78 -1.09 -3.09
CA LEU A 37 -9.83 -2.47 -2.62
C LEU A 37 -10.96 -3.28 -3.28
N PRO A 38 -12.20 -2.76 -3.46
CA PRO A 38 -13.23 -3.51 -4.18
C PRO A 38 -12.88 -3.78 -5.64
N ALA A 39 -12.19 -2.85 -6.30
CA ALA A 39 -11.80 -3.00 -7.69
C ALA A 39 -10.70 -4.08 -7.85
N PHE A 40 -9.70 -4.08 -6.95
CA PHE A 40 -8.68 -5.11 -6.92
C PHE A 40 -9.25 -6.48 -6.55
N GLU A 41 -10.09 -6.55 -5.51
CA GLU A 41 -10.73 -7.79 -5.08
C GLU A 41 -11.59 -8.40 -6.19
N LYS A 42 -12.37 -7.57 -6.90
CA LYS A 42 -13.13 -7.99 -8.07
C LYS A 42 -12.23 -8.54 -9.17
N THR A 43 -11.18 -7.80 -9.54
CA THR A 43 -10.26 -8.20 -10.61
C THR A 43 -9.54 -9.52 -10.27
N LEU A 44 -9.09 -9.69 -9.03
CA LEU A 44 -8.45 -10.91 -8.54
C LEU A 44 -9.43 -12.09 -8.37
N THR A 45 -10.73 -11.80 -8.21
CA THR A 45 -11.76 -12.83 -8.20
C THR A 45 -12.08 -13.32 -9.61
N GLU A 46 -12.14 -12.40 -10.58
CA GLU A 46 -12.42 -12.71 -11.98
C GLU A 46 -11.22 -13.35 -12.70
N ASN A 47 -9.99 -13.04 -12.29
CA ASN A 47 -8.78 -13.63 -12.84
C ASN A 47 -8.32 -14.87 -12.05
N SER A 48 -8.27 -16.02 -12.70
CA SER A 48 -7.82 -17.28 -12.07
C SER A 48 -6.30 -17.45 -11.98
N SER A 49 -5.52 -16.56 -12.60
CA SER A 49 -4.06 -16.69 -12.66
C SER A 49 -3.32 -16.25 -11.39
N GLY A 50 -3.99 -15.49 -10.52
CA GLY A 50 -3.37 -14.86 -9.34
C GLY A 50 -2.60 -13.55 -9.64
N PHE A 51 -2.49 -13.15 -10.91
CA PHE A 51 -1.96 -11.84 -11.31
C PHE A 51 -3.10 -10.87 -11.66
N LEU A 52 -2.83 -9.57 -11.61
CA LEU A 52 -3.78 -8.53 -12.00
C LEU A 52 -4.00 -8.49 -13.51
N VAL A 53 -2.97 -8.78 -14.31
CA VAL A 53 -3.05 -8.71 -15.78
C VAL A 53 -2.47 -9.96 -16.42
N GLY A 54 -3.28 -10.62 -17.25
CA GLY A 54 -2.85 -11.82 -17.96
C GLY A 54 -2.55 -12.97 -16.99
N SER A 55 -1.42 -13.65 -17.21
CA SER A 55 -0.99 -14.83 -16.43
C SER A 55 0.47 -14.79 -16.00
N ARG A 56 1.08 -13.60 -16.00
CA ARG A 56 2.50 -13.40 -15.64
C ARG A 56 2.66 -12.11 -14.85
N LEU A 57 3.72 -12.04 -14.05
CA LEU A 57 4.09 -10.86 -13.29
C LEU A 57 4.24 -9.64 -14.21
N SER A 58 3.58 -8.55 -13.84
CA SER A 58 3.58 -7.27 -14.53
C SER A 58 3.89 -6.13 -13.57
N ILE A 59 4.14 -4.94 -14.11
CA ILE A 59 4.31 -3.73 -13.29
C ILE A 59 3.05 -3.42 -12.47
N ALA A 60 1.86 -3.78 -12.98
CA ALA A 60 0.61 -3.60 -12.24
C ALA A 60 0.63 -4.37 -10.91
N ASP A 61 1.16 -5.60 -10.92
CA ASP A 61 1.28 -6.43 -9.73
C ASP A 61 2.25 -5.83 -8.72
N ILE A 62 3.39 -5.32 -9.19
CA ILE A 62 4.41 -4.70 -8.34
C ILE A 62 3.87 -3.44 -7.66
N VAL A 63 3.21 -2.56 -8.41
CA VAL A 63 2.65 -1.30 -7.88
C VAL A 63 1.51 -1.58 -6.90
N ALA A 64 0.64 -2.55 -7.20
CA ALA A 64 -0.42 -2.96 -6.29
C ALA A 64 0.12 -3.62 -5.02
N PHE A 65 1.15 -4.47 -5.14
CA PHE A 65 1.82 -5.08 -4.00
C PHE A 65 2.46 -4.04 -3.07
N ASP A 66 3.21 -3.08 -3.62
CA ASP A 66 3.83 -2.00 -2.85
C ASP A 66 2.76 -1.16 -2.11
N SER A 67 1.69 -0.84 -2.82
CA SER A 67 0.54 -0.11 -2.29
C SER A 67 -0.18 -0.84 -1.15
N LEU A 68 -0.44 -2.14 -1.30
CA LEU A 68 -1.13 -2.98 -0.31
C LEU A 68 -0.24 -3.25 0.90
N THR A 69 1.05 -3.50 0.69
CA THR A 69 2.00 -3.75 1.79
C THR A 69 2.25 -2.50 2.62
N HIS A 70 2.25 -1.30 2.01
CA HIS A 70 2.34 -0.05 2.78
C HIS A 70 1.13 0.16 3.70
N ILE A 71 -0.06 -0.28 3.26
CA ILE A 71 -1.27 -0.25 4.08
C ILE A 71 -1.17 -1.25 5.25
N THR A 72 -0.68 -2.46 5.03
CA THR A 72 -0.56 -3.50 6.07
C THR A 72 0.58 -3.26 7.05
N ASP A 73 1.71 -2.73 6.58
CA ASP A 73 2.91 -2.45 7.38
C ASP A 73 2.77 -1.12 8.16
N SER A 74 1.64 -0.45 8.01
CA SER A 74 1.29 0.80 8.68
C SER A 74 1.25 0.64 10.20
N PRO A 75 1.77 1.60 10.98
CA PRO A 75 1.69 1.57 12.44
C PRO A 75 0.26 1.81 12.97
N TYR A 76 -0.70 2.12 12.09
CA TYR A 76 -2.08 2.45 12.47
C TYR A 76 -2.98 1.20 12.38
N PRO A 77 -3.54 0.70 13.51
CA PRO A 77 -4.20 -0.62 13.56
C PRO A 77 -5.34 -0.80 12.56
N LYS A 78 -6.18 0.22 12.38
CA LYS A 78 -7.33 0.17 11.46
C LYS A 78 -6.91 0.02 10.00
N LEU A 79 -5.76 0.59 9.63
CA LEU A 79 -5.21 0.48 8.28
C LEU A 79 -4.54 -0.89 8.10
N ALA A 80 -3.78 -1.34 9.10
CA ALA A 80 -3.13 -2.65 9.09
C ALA A 80 -4.14 -3.80 8.94
N SER A 81 -5.33 -3.68 9.53
CA SER A 81 -6.39 -4.69 9.45
C SER A 81 -7.30 -4.57 8.22
N VAL A 82 -7.11 -3.59 7.32
CA VAL A 82 -8.10 -3.31 6.25
C VAL A 82 -8.25 -4.48 5.28
N LEU A 83 -7.19 -5.25 5.03
CA LEU A 83 -7.22 -6.39 4.11
C LEU A 83 -7.99 -7.60 4.65
N GLN A 84 -8.36 -7.63 5.93
CA GLN A 84 -9.19 -8.72 6.47
C GLN A 84 -10.56 -8.82 5.78
N GLY A 85 -11.07 -7.71 5.24
CA GLY A 85 -12.30 -7.68 4.44
C GLY A 85 -12.13 -8.07 2.97
N TYR A 86 -10.89 -8.28 2.50
CA TYR A 86 -10.53 -8.49 1.09
C TYR A 86 -9.60 -9.69 0.95
N PRO A 87 -10.13 -10.93 1.09
CA PRO A 87 -9.32 -12.13 1.16
C PRO A 87 -8.50 -12.42 -0.11
N LYS A 88 -8.96 -12.01 -1.30
CA LYS A 88 -8.16 -12.16 -2.53
C LYS A 88 -7.01 -11.17 -2.56
N CYS A 89 -7.21 -9.93 -2.10
CA CYS A 89 -6.12 -8.96 -1.96
C CYS A 89 -5.06 -9.45 -0.95
N ALA A 90 -5.49 -10.03 0.18
CA ALA A 90 -4.57 -10.61 1.16
C ALA A 90 -3.76 -11.78 0.56
N ALA A 91 -4.44 -12.73 -0.09
CA ALA A 91 -3.78 -13.84 -0.76
C ALA A 91 -2.85 -13.39 -1.90
N PHE A 92 -3.20 -12.32 -2.61
CA PHE A 92 -2.36 -11.71 -3.64
C PHE A 92 -1.06 -11.15 -3.04
N VAL A 93 -1.11 -10.46 -1.91
CA VAL A 93 0.09 -9.96 -1.22
C VAL A 93 1.03 -11.12 -0.88
N ASP A 94 0.51 -12.19 -0.28
CA ASP A 94 1.32 -13.38 0.06
C ASP A 94 1.91 -14.05 -1.19
N PHE A 95 1.11 -14.17 -2.26
CA PHE A 95 1.53 -14.76 -3.52
C PHE A 95 2.64 -13.97 -4.20
N ILE A 96 2.52 -12.64 -4.28
CA ILE A 96 3.54 -11.78 -4.88
C ILE A 96 4.78 -11.71 -3.98
N ALA A 97 4.62 -11.68 -2.65
CA ALA A 97 5.74 -11.74 -1.71
C ALA A 97 6.58 -13.02 -1.86
N SER A 98 5.96 -14.14 -2.24
CA SER A 98 6.64 -15.43 -2.43
C SER A 98 7.53 -15.51 -3.69
N GLN A 99 7.42 -14.53 -4.61
CA GLN A 99 8.23 -14.55 -5.84
C GLN A 99 9.72 -14.33 -5.52
N PRO A 100 10.65 -15.11 -6.10
CA PRO A 100 12.06 -15.11 -5.67
C PRO A 100 12.73 -13.74 -5.59
N GLY A 101 12.57 -12.89 -6.61
CA GLY A 101 13.18 -11.55 -6.59
C GLY A 101 12.51 -10.58 -5.64
N ILE A 102 11.22 -10.80 -5.32
CA ILE A 102 10.44 -9.94 -4.43
C ILE A 102 10.72 -10.32 -2.97
N SER A 103 10.78 -11.62 -2.64
CA SER A 103 11.13 -12.09 -1.30
C SER A 103 12.53 -11.64 -0.88
N GLU A 104 13.50 -11.69 -1.80
CA GLU A 104 14.85 -11.13 -1.59
C GLU A 104 14.80 -9.62 -1.36
N TYR A 105 13.97 -8.88 -2.11
CA TYR A 105 13.84 -7.43 -1.93
C TYR A 105 13.21 -7.07 -0.57
N VAL A 106 12.10 -7.74 -0.21
CA VAL A 106 11.34 -7.49 1.03
C VAL A 106 12.19 -7.69 2.27
N THR A 107 13.11 -8.66 2.26
CA THR A 107 14.04 -8.94 3.37
C THR A 107 15.33 -8.12 3.33
N SER A 108 15.60 -7.43 2.22
CA SER A 108 16.81 -6.63 2.05
C SER A 108 16.71 -5.25 2.70
N SER A 109 17.86 -4.68 3.04
CA SER A 109 17.98 -3.29 3.50
C SER A 109 17.67 -2.23 2.43
N ARG A 110 17.39 -2.64 1.18
CA ARG A 110 17.01 -1.73 0.10
C ARG A 110 15.57 -1.24 0.24
N ARG A 111 14.70 -2.01 0.91
CA ARG A 111 13.32 -1.60 1.18
C ARG A 111 13.35 -0.52 2.26
N SER A 112 12.81 0.65 1.93
CA SER A 112 12.76 1.76 2.89
C SER A 112 11.82 1.41 4.05
N PRO A 113 12.20 1.72 5.30
CA PRO A 113 11.34 1.51 6.46
C PRO A 113 10.20 2.53 6.49
N VAL A 114 9.21 2.30 7.36
CA VAL A 114 8.19 3.29 7.68
C VAL A 114 8.88 4.57 8.20
N PRO A 115 8.52 5.76 7.68
CA PRO A 115 9.08 7.03 8.13
C PRO A 115 8.99 7.22 9.65
N THR A 116 10.14 7.50 10.27
CA THR A 116 10.22 7.83 11.70
C THR A 116 10.03 9.33 11.95
N LYS A 117 9.87 9.74 13.21
CA LYS A 117 9.77 11.16 13.57
C LYS A 117 11.01 11.94 13.16
N GLU A 118 12.18 11.32 13.28
CA GLU A 118 13.47 11.89 12.90
C GLU A 118 13.52 12.11 11.39
N TYR A 119 13.09 11.13 10.58
CA TYR A 119 12.99 11.29 9.13
C TYR A 119 12.06 12.45 8.75
N ILE A 120 10.91 12.60 9.43
CA ILE A 120 9.98 13.72 9.19
C ILE A 120 10.64 15.07 9.53
N ILE A 121 11.39 15.15 10.62
CA ILE A 121 12.11 16.37 11.04
C ILE A 121 13.16 16.74 9.98
N ASP A 122 13.96 15.76 9.54
CA ASP A 122 15.02 15.96 8.55
C ASP A 122 14.46 16.44 7.19
N VAL A 123 13.34 15.84 6.76
CA VAL A 123 12.63 16.26 5.54
C VAL A 123 12.16 17.72 5.67
N LYS A 124 11.56 18.11 6.79
CA LYS A 124 11.09 19.49 7.01
C LYS A 124 12.25 20.49 7.03
N ALA A 125 13.35 20.15 7.71
CA ALA A 125 14.54 20.99 7.77
C ALA A 125 15.19 21.17 6.39
N THR A 126 15.28 20.10 5.61
CA THR A 126 15.92 20.11 4.28
C THR A 126 15.08 20.85 3.24
N LEU A 127 13.76 20.64 3.26
CA LEU A 127 12.84 21.25 2.30
C LEU A 127 12.39 22.68 2.68
N ALA A 128 12.86 23.20 3.82
CA ALA A 128 12.45 24.50 4.37
C ALA A 128 10.92 24.67 4.46
N TRP A 129 10.24 23.60 4.88
CA TRP A 129 8.79 23.57 5.14
C TRP A 129 8.43 24.14 6.50
#